data_AF-A0A1Q7HVV3-F1
#
_entry.id   AF-A0A1Q7HVV3-F1
#
_cell.length_a   1.000
_cell.length_b   1.000
_cell.length_c   1.000
_cell.angle_alpha   90.00
_cell.angle_beta   90.00
_cell.angle_gamma   90.00
#
_symmetry.space_group_name_H-M   'P 1'
#
loop_
_entity.id
_entity.type
_entity.pdbx_description
1 polymer ?
#
loop_
_entity_poly.entity_id
_entity_poly.type
_entity_poly.pdbx_seq_one_letter_code
_entity_poly.pdbx_strand_id
1 'polypeptide(L)'
;MVQMNAPGRPDPSRLRLRLAESERLRRDPVQVLLSERGPMIRGTFQRKTRRCGKPNCQCARGQAHPTTVLASSEAGQPQTHYIPEADRARVEQLAGRYQRFRRARAALARLARQSLQLADQLQRSLTEPYPATPPRVRRKSRPRPGPLR
;
A
#
# COMPACT_ATOMS: atom_id res chain seq x y z
N MET A 1 22.79 -25.17 25.16
CA MET A 1 22.51 -24.97 23.72
C MET A 1 21.00 -25.05 23.52
N VAL A 2 20.34 -23.90 23.31
CA VAL A 2 18.88 -23.86 23.12
C VAL A 2 18.59 -24.24 21.67
N GLN A 3 17.95 -25.39 21.46
CA GLN A 3 17.43 -25.78 20.15
C GLN A 3 16.31 -24.80 19.77
N MET A 4 16.59 -23.92 18.82
CA MET A 4 15.59 -23.04 18.23
C MET A 4 14.75 -23.89 17.27
N ASN A 5 13.54 -24.26 17.67
CA ASN A 5 12.56 -24.88 16.77
C ASN A 5 12.30 -23.95 15.58
N ALA A 6 12.60 -24.43 14.37
CA ALA A 6 12.25 -23.74 13.14
C ALA A 6 10.72 -23.52 13.11
N PRO A 7 10.22 -22.33 12.75
CA PRO A 7 8.78 -22.13 12.60
C PRO A 7 8.30 -23.11 11.53
N GLY A 8 7.34 -23.98 11.91
CA GLY A 8 6.75 -24.95 10.99
C GLY A 8 6.28 -24.27 9.71
N ARG A 9 6.44 -24.95 8.56
CA ARG A 9 6.05 -24.40 7.25
C ARG A 9 4.62 -23.83 7.36
N PRO A 10 4.40 -22.56 6.96
CA PRO A 10 3.08 -21.94 7.07
C PRO A 10 2.04 -22.76 6.29
N ASP A 11 0.89 -23.00 6.91
CA ASP A 11 -0.22 -23.76 6.32
C ASP A 11 -0.68 -23.11 4.99
N PRO A 12 -0.58 -23.84 3.86
CA PRO A 12 -1.00 -23.34 2.54
C PRO A 12 -2.45 -22.84 2.50
N SER A 13 -3.35 -23.43 3.30
CA SER A 13 -4.77 -23.03 3.35
C SER A 13 -4.92 -21.64 3.95
N ARG A 14 -4.19 -21.35 5.04
CA ARG A 14 -4.15 -20.01 5.65
C ARG A 14 -3.52 -18.98 4.71
N LEU A 15 -2.48 -19.35 3.97
CA LEU A 15 -1.86 -18.45 2.98
C LEU A 15 -2.83 -18.08 1.86
N ARG A 16 -3.62 -19.04 1.34
CA ARG A 16 -4.68 -18.77 0.36
C ARG A 16 -5.75 -17.82 0.89
N LEU A 17 -6.20 -18.04 2.13
CA LEU A 17 -7.19 -17.16 2.77
C LEU A 17 -6.67 -15.72 2.89
N ARG A 18 -5.44 -15.54 3.36
CA ARG A 18 -4.82 -14.21 3.50
C ARG A 18 -4.61 -13.52 2.14
N LEU A 19 -4.28 -14.28 1.09
CA LEU A 19 -4.14 -13.74 -0.26
C LEU A 19 -5.50 -13.30 -0.82
N ALA A 20 -6.56 -14.09 -0.60
CA ALA A 20 -7.91 -13.71 -0.98
C ALA A 20 -8.38 -12.45 -0.22
N GLU A 21 -8.05 -12.35 1.06
CA GLU A 21 -8.35 -11.18 1.89
C GLU A 21 -7.62 -9.93 1.39
N SER A 22 -6.32 -10.02 1.05
CA SER A 22 -5.57 -8.86 0.54
C SER A 22 -6.18 -8.33 -0.76
N GLU A 23 -6.68 -9.19 -1.64
CA GLU A 23 -7.38 -8.77 -2.87
C GLU A 23 -8.75 -8.13 -2.58
N ARG A 24 -9.49 -8.62 -1.56
CA ARG A 24 -10.74 -7.97 -1.13
C ARG A 24 -10.46 -6.56 -0.60
N LEU A 25 -9.47 -6.41 0.28
CA LEU A 25 -9.06 -5.12 0.83
C LEU A 25 -8.51 -4.16 -0.23
N ARG A 26 -8.03 -4.69 -1.36
CA ARG A 26 -7.54 -3.88 -2.48
C ARG A 26 -8.64 -3.18 -3.25
N ARG A 27 -9.89 -3.65 -3.15
CA ARG A 27 -11.03 -3.05 -3.87
C ARG A 27 -11.25 -1.59 -3.47
N ASP A 28 -11.28 -1.27 -2.18
CA ASP A 28 -11.63 0.09 -1.75
C ASP A 28 -10.60 1.14 -2.20
N PRO A 29 -9.27 0.94 -2.02
CA PRO A 29 -8.29 1.88 -2.54
C PRO A 29 -8.37 2.05 -4.05
N VAL A 30 -8.61 0.96 -4.80
CA VAL A 30 -8.77 1.02 -6.26
C VAL A 30 -10.01 1.83 -6.62
N GLN A 31 -11.15 1.60 -5.95
CA GLN A 31 -12.37 2.34 -6.21
C GLN A 31 -12.20 3.83 -5.95
N VAL A 32 -11.52 4.22 -4.86
CA VAL A 32 -11.20 5.64 -4.59
C VAL A 32 -10.41 6.25 -5.76
N LEU A 33 -9.36 5.57 -6.23
CA LEU A 33 -8.55 6.04 -7.35
C LEU A 33 -9.36 6.13 -8.65
N LEU A 34 -10.19 5.13 -8.93
CA LEU A 34 -11.05 5.08 -10.12
C LEU A 34 -12.20 6.07 -10.07
N SER A 35 -12.60 6.57 -8.89
CA SER A 35 -13.68 7.56 -8.75
C SER A 35 -13.22 9.01 -8.87
N GLU A 36 -11.92 9.28 -8.75
CA GLU A 36 -11.40 10.64 -8.84
C GLU A 36 -11.44 11.15 -10.29
N ARG A 37 -11.93 12.37 -10.48
CA ARG A 37 -12.20 12.98 -11.80
C ARG A 37 -11.73 14.42 -11.90
N GLY A 38 -11.48 15.07 -10.75
CA GLY A 38 -11.24 16.49 -10.70
C GLY A 38 -9.78 16.86 -10.49
N PRO A 39 -9.48 18.16 -10.61
CA PRO A 39 -8.16 18.67 -10.25
C PRO A 39 -7.86 18.43 -8.77
N MET A 40 -6.57 18.45 -8.46
CA MET A 40 -6.02 18.22 -7.12
C MET A 40 -4.88 19.19 -6.86
N ILE A 41 -4.72 19.63 -5.60
CA ILE A 41 -3.60 20.45 -5.18
C ILE A 41 -2.73 19.65 -4.22
N ARG A 42 -1.43 19.53 -4.53
CA ARG A 42 -0.48 18.84 -3.66
C ARG A 42 -0.31 19.60 -2.35
N GLY A 43 -0.60 18.92 -1.25
CA GLY A 43 -0.32 19.43 0.09
C GLY A 43 -1.40 19.09 1.10
N THR A 44 -1.30 19.73 2.25
CA THR A 44 -2.24 19.65 3.35
C THR A 44 -2.73 21.04 3.68
N PHE A 45 -4.04 21.24 3.58
CA PHE A 45 -4.69 22.45 4.03
C PHE A 45 -4.69 22.48 5.57
N GLN A 46 -4.20 23.57 6.15
CA GLN A 46 -4.06 23.73 7.59
C GLN A 46 -4.57 25.10 8.01
N ARG A 47 -5.40 25.12 9.05
CA ARG A 47 -5.76 26.34 9.77
C ARG A 47 -4.82 26.46 10.96
N LYS A 48 -4.13 27.59 11.06
CA LYS A 48 -3.18 27.92 12.13
C LYS A 48 -3.59 29.24 12.76
N THR A 49 -3.11 29.49 13.96
CA THR A 49 -3.28 30.78 14.65
C THR A 49 -1.92 31.36 14.97
N ARG A 50 -1.72 32.66 14.73
CA ARG A 50 -0.45 33.35 15.01
C ARG A 50 -0.67 34.78 15.52
N ARG A 51 0.40 35.44 15.96
CA ARG A 51 0.41 36.90 16.14
C ARG A 51 0.98 37.53 14.87
N CYS A 52 0.32 38.54 14.31
CA CYS A 52 0.71 39.15 13.03
C CYS A 52 1.55 40.43 13.17
N GLY A 53 1.76 40.92 14.40
CA GLY A 53 2.58 42.11 14.69
C GLY A 53 1.93 43.46 14.35
N LYS A 54 0.78 43.49 13.69
CA LYS A 54 0.07 44.74 13.38
C LYS A 54 -0.58 45.32 14.65
N PRO A 55 -0.36 46.61 14.97
CA PRO A 55 -0.87 47.22 16.20
C PRO A 55 -2.41 47.26 16.25
N ASN A 56 -3.06 47.37 15.09
CA ASN A 56 -4.52 47.42 14.98
C ASN A 56 -5.18 46.04 14.87
N CYS A 57 -4.43 44.95 14.96
CA CYS A 57 -5.02 43.62 14.88
C CYS A 57 -5.48 43.13 16.26
N GLN A 58 -6.59 42.40 16.30
CA GLN A 58 -7.13 41.79 17.53
C GLN A 58 -6.10 40.86 18.21
N CYS A 59 -5.12 40.32 17.47
CA CYS A 59 -4.03 39.54 18.06
C CYS A 59 -3.02 40.33 18.88
N ALA A 60 -2.96 41.65 18.73
CA ALA A 60 -2.22 42.50 19.66
C ALA A 60 -2.92 42.58 21.02
N ARG A 61 -4.25 42.38 21.05
CA ARG A 61 -5.10 42.40 22.26
C ARG A 61 -5.32 41.01 22.87
N GLY A 62 -4.54 40.01 22.45
CA GLY A 62 -4.58 38.65 23.00
C GLY A 62 -5.39 37.62 22.20
N GLN A 63 -6.14 38.01 21.16
CA GLN A 63 -6.95 37.07 20.36
C GLN A 63 -6.16 36.51 19.15
N ALA A 64 -5.94 35.20 19.09
CA ALA A 64 -5.05 34.64 18.06
C ALA A 64 -5.54 34.90 16.62
N HIS A 65 -4.66 35.39 15.73
CA HIS A 65 -5.02 35.71 14.35
C HIS A 65 -5.10 34.42 13.52
N PRO A 66 -6.25 34.07 12.93
CA PRO A 66 -6.38 32.87 12.10
C PRO A 66 -5.64 33.06 10.77
N THR A 67 -4.87 32.06 10.38
CA THR A 67 -4.11 32.03 9.14
C THR A 67 -4.28 30.67 8.51
N THR A 68 -4.58 30.65 7.21
CA THR A 68 -4.75 29.42 6.46
C THR A 68 -3.53 29.20 5.58
N VAL A 69 -2.98 28.00 5.60
CA VAL A 69 -1.82 27.63 4.81
C VAL A 69 -2.00 26.29 4.12
N LEU A 70 -1.34 26.13 2.98
CA LEU A 70 -1.11 24.85 2.34
C LEU A 70 0.33 24.43 2.64
N ALA A 71 0.48 23.38 3.43
CA ALA A 71 1.78 22.77 3.70
C ALA A 71 2.05 21.67 2.66
N SER A 72 3.16 21.77 1.94
CA SER A 72 3.58 20.77 0.95
C SER A 72 5.08 20.48 1.11
N SER A 73 5.60 19.55 0.33
CA SER A 73 7.04 19.37 0.20
C SER A 73 7.39 19.19 -1.26
N GLU A 74 8.37 19.95 -1.73
CA GLU A 74 8.92 19.87 -3.09
C GLU A 74 10.42 19.58 -2.97
N ALA A 75 10.92 18.64 -3.78
CA ALA A 75 12.32 18.20 -3.73
C ALA A 75 12.85 17.85 -2.32
N GLY A 76 12.00 17.36 -1.42
CA GLY A 76 12.37 17.01 -0.04
C GLY A 76 12.39 18.19 0.93
N GLN A 77 12.14 19.42 0.47
CA GLN A 77 12.07 20.60 1.32
C GLN A 77 10.62 20.92 1.69
N PRO A 78 10.31 21.24 2.96
CA PRO A 78 8.98 21.65 3.36
C PRO A 78 8.68 23.05 2.82
N GLN A 79 7.53 23.21 2.19
CA GLN A 79 7.01 24.48 1.73
C GLN A 79 5.69 24.81 2.43
N THR A 80 5.45 26.09 2.68
CA THR A 80 4.20 26.56 3.27
C THR A 80 3.72 27.78 2.48
N HIS A 81 2.53 27.65 1.89
CA HIS A 81 1.92 28.70 1.08
C HIS A 81 0.74 29.31 1.83
N TYR A 82 0.69 30.62 1.97
CA TYR A 82 -0.47 31.31 2.56
C TYR A 82 -1.64 31.30 1.58
N ILE A 83 -2.85 31.03 2.09
CA ILE A 83 -4.06 30.98 1.27
C ILE A 83 -4.96 32.18 1.55
N PRO A 84 -5.19 33.06 0.55
CA PRO A 84 -6.16 34.15 0.64
C PRO A 84 -7.55 33.63 0.97
N GLU A 85 -8.35 34.45 1.65
CA GLU A 85 -9.68 34.07 2.11
C GLU A 85 -10.61 33.59 0.99
N ALA A 86 -10.58 34.28 -0.16
CA ALA A 86 -11.36 33.93 -1.34
C ALA A 86 -11.07 32.52 -1.89
N ASP A 87 -9.85 32.01 -1.71
CA ASP A 87 -9.42 30.73 -2.27
C ASP A 87 -9.54 29.56 -1.28
N ARG A 88 -9.79 29.83 0.02
CA ARG A 88 -9.70 28.81 1.08
C ARG A 88 -10.56 27.59 0.80
N ALA A 89 -11.83 27.79 0.47
CA ALA A 89 -12.77 26.69 0.23
C ALA A 89 -12.33 25.81 -0.95
N ARG A 90 -11.88 26.45 -2.05
CA ARG A 90 -11.39 25.74 -3.24
C ARG A 90 -10.12 24.95 -2.92
N VAL A 91 -9.14 25.57 -2.27
CA VAL A 91 -7.87 24.91 -1.93
C VAL A 91 -8.09 23.78 -0.92
N GLU A 92 -8.94 23.97 0.08
CA GLU A 92 -9.33 22.93 1.05
C GLU A 92 -9.91 21.69 0.35
N GLN A 93 -10.85 21.90 -0.57
CA GLN A 93 -11.46 20.82 -1.34
C GLN A 93 -10.42 20.07 -2.20
N LEU A 94 -9.59 20.79 -2.95
CA LEU A 94 -8.62 20.21 -3.87
C LEU A 94 -7.46 19.52 -3.14
N ALA A 95 -7.00 20.07 -2.01
CA ALA A 95 -6.02 19.43 -1.14
C ALA A 95 -6.61 18.16 -0.48
N GLY A 96 -7.88 18.21 -0.08
CA GLY A 96 -8.59 17.03 0.44
C GLY A 96 -8.68 15.90 -0.59
N ARG A 97 -8.99 16.21 -1.86
CA ARG A 97 -8.94 15.23 -2.97
C ARG A 97 -7.55 14.62 -3.12
N TYR A 98 -6.52 15.45 -3.16
CA TYR A 98 -5.13 15.00 -3.24
C TYR A 98 -4.76 14.04 -2.11
N GLN A 99 -5.12 14.38 -0.86
CA GLN A 99 -4.81 13.52 0.28
C GLN A 99 -5.51 12.17 0.21
N ARG A 100 -6.80 12.14 -0.15
CA ARG A 100 -7.54 10.88 -0.33
C ARG A 100 -6.91 10.01 -1.42
N PHE A 101 -6.59 10.60 -2.57
CA PHE A 101 -5.91 9.92 -3.67
C PHE A 101 -4.56 9.34 -3.23
N ARG A 102 -3.75 10.13 -2.53
CA ARG A 102 -2.43 9.71 -2.03
C ARG A 102 -2.53 8.57 -1.02
N ARG A 103 -3.50 8.62 -0.09
CA ARG A 103 -3.74 7.55 0.90
C ARG A 103 -4.17 6.26 0.21
N ALA A 104 -5.11 6.34 -0.73
CA ALA A 104 -5.56 5.19 -1.51
C ALA A 104 -4.40 4.56 -2.31
N ARG A 105 -3.59 5.37 -3.00
CA ARG A 105 -2.40 4.88 -3.72
C ARG A 105 -1.40 4.19 -2.78
N ALA A 106 -1.14 4.76 -1.60
CA ALA A 106 -0.24 4.15 -0.61
C ALA A 106 -0.78 2.82 -0.08
N ALA A 107 -2.10 2.74 0.21
CA ALA A 107 -2.76 1.52 0.63
C ALA A 107 -2.69 0.44 -0.45
N LEU A 108 -2.97 0.79 -1.71
CA LEU A 108 -2.85 -0.10 -2.86
C LEU A 108 -1.43 -0.66 -2.99
N ALA A 109 -0.40 0.19 -2.92
CA ALA A 109 0.99 -0.25 -3.01
C ALA A 109 1.38 -1.21 -1.87
N ARG A 110 0.91 -0.93 -0.65
CA ARG A 110 1.13 -1.82 0.51
C ARG A 110 0.48 -3.19 0.29
N LEU A 111 -0.79 -3.20 -0.13
CA LEU A 111 -1.55 -4.44 -0.37
C LEU A 111 -0.96 -5.25 -1.53
N ALA A 112 -0.54 -4.61 -2.62
CA ALA A 112 0.11 -5.29 -3.74
C ALA A 112 1.41 -6.00 -3.31
N ARG A 113 2.25 -5.33 -2.50
CA ARG A 113 3.44 -5.98 -1.93
C ARG A 113 3.08 -7.16 -1.04
N GLN A 114 2.04 -7.03 -0.23
CA GLN A 114 1.58 -8.12 0.64
C GLN A 114 1.06 -9.31 -0.17
N SER A 115 0.28 -9.08 -1.23
CA SER A 115 -0.20 -10.16 -2.13
C SER A 115 0.96 -10.92 -2.75
N LEU A 116 2.00 -10.22 -3.24
CA LEU A 116 3.19 -10.87 -3.80
C LEU A 116 3.95 -11.69 -2.75
N GLN A 117 4.16 -11.15 -1.55
CA GLN A 117 4.81 -11.89 -0.45
C GLN A 117 4.05 -13.15 -0.05
N LEU A 118 2.71 -13.10 -0.04
CA LEU A 118 1.87 -14.26 0.25
C LEU A 118 1.95 -15.31 -0.87
N ALA A 119 2.01 -14.88 -2.13
CA ALA A 119 2.22 -15.77 -3.27
C ALA A 119 3.58 -16.48 -3.18
N ASP A 120 4.65 -15.76 -2.86
CA ASP A 120 6.00 -16.34 -2.66
C ASP A 120 6.01 -17.37 -1.53
N GLN A 121 5.35 -17.05 -0.40
CA GLN A 121 5.23 -17.98 0.73
C GLN A 121 4.44 -19.23 0.35
N LEU A 122 3.35 -19.06 -0.39
CA LEU A 122 2.53 -20.18 -0.86
C LEU A 122 3.35 -21.08 -1.80
N GLN A 123 4.08 -20.51 -2.77
CA GLN A 123 4.95 -21.26 -3.65
C GLN A 123 5.99 -22.08 -2.86
N ARG A 124 6.69 -21.45 -1.91
CA ARG A 124 7.69 -22.12 -1.06
C ARG A 124 7.08 -23.26 -0.22
N SER A 125 5.85 -23.10 0.23
CA SER A 125 5.15 -24.14 1.01
C SER A 125 4.77 -25.35 0.16
N LEU A 126 4.52 -25.16 -1.14
CA LEU A 126 4.06 -26.19 -2.07
C LEU A 126 5.19 -26.81 -2.89
N THR A 127 6.35 -26.16 -2.99
CA THR A 127 7.46 -26.63 -3.80
C THR A 127 8.26 -27.69 -3.05
N GLU A 128 8.33 -28.88 -3.62
CA GLU A 128 9.27 -29.93 -3.23
C GLU A 128 10.44 -29.96 -4.22
N PRO A 129 11.68 -30.17 -3.75
CA PRO A 129 12.81 -30.31 -4.66
C PRO A 129 12.65 -31.60 -5.50
N TYR A 130 13.02 -31.52 -6.77
CA TYR A 130 13.13 -32.73 -7.58
C TYR A 130 14.21 -33.65 -6.96
N PRO A 131 13.93 -34.95 -6.78
CA PRO A 131 14.89 -35.86 -6.16
C PRO A 131 16.15 -35.96 -7.03
N ALA A 132 17.33 -35.90 -6.39
CA ALA A 132 18.63 -35.99 -7.08
C ALA A 132 18.82 -37.29 -7.88
N THR A 133 18.07 -38.33 -7.53
CA THR A 133 17.99 -39.56 -8.32
C THR A 133 16.56 -39.75 -8.81
N PRO A 134 16.31 -39.80 -10.13
CA PRO A 134 14.97 -40.03 -10.65
C PRO A 134 14.45 -41.39 -10.16
N PRO A 135 13.17 -41.49 -9.77
CA PRO A 135 12.60 -42.75 -9.33
C PRO A 135 12.75 -43.79 -10.43
N ARG A 136 13.31 -44.96 -10.10
CA ARG A 136 13.40 -46.09 -11.04
C ARG A 136 11.99 -46.57 -11.35
N VAL A 137 11.43 -46.13 -12.47
CA VAL A 137 10.19 -46.70 -13.00
C VAL A 137 10.49 -48.13 -13.43
N ARG A 138 9.87 -49.12 -12.78
CA ARG A 138 9.93 -50.52 -13.23
C ARG A 138 9.32 -50.57 -14.64
N ARG A 139 10.16 -50.70 -15.67
CA ARG A 139 9.68 -51.00 -17.02
C ARG A 139 9.03 -52.38 -16.97
N LYS A 140 7.75 -52.47 -17.33
CA LYS A 140 7.10 -53.78 -17.56
C LYS A 140 7.95 -54.52 -18.60
N SER A 141 8.40 -55.73 -18.26
CA SER A 141 9.13 -56.59 -19.18
C SER A 141 8.28 -56.79 -20.44
N ARG A 142 8.82 -56.46 -21.61
CA ARG A 142 8.18 -56.85 -22.87
C ARG A 142 8.08 -58.39 -22.87
N PRO A 143 6.91 -59.00 -23.13
CA PRO A 143 6.83 -60.45 -23.25
C PRO A 143 7.85 -60.91 -24.30
N ARG A 144 8.59 -61.98 -23.99
CA ARG A 144 9.55 -62.57 -24.92
C ARG A 144 8.81 -62.92 -26.22
N PRO A 145 9.31 -62.53 -27.40
CA PRO A 145 8.76 -63.06 -28.64
C PRO A 145 8.90 -64.59 -28.61
N GLY A 146 7.78 -65.28 -28.85
CA GLY A 146 7.77 -66.74 -28.95
C GLY A 146 8.63 -67.23 -30.11
N PRO A 147 9.02 -68.52 -30.12
CA PRO A 147 9.87 -69.06 -31.18
C PRO A 147 9.19 -68.90 -32.55
N LEU A 148 9.97 -68.44 -33.53
CA LEU A 148 9.58 -68.45 -34.94
C LEU A 148 9.50 -69.93 -35.37
N ARG A 149 8.36 -70.31 -35.96
CA ARG A 149 8.10 -71.64 -36.52
C ARG A 149 8.84 -71.84 -37.83
#